data_AF-A0A938UTW3-F1
#
_entry.id   AF-A0A938UTW3-F1
#
_cell.length_a   1.000
_cell.length_b   1.000
_cell.length_c   1.000
_cell.angle_alpha   90.00
_cell.angle_beta   90.00
_cell.angle_gamma   90.00
#
_symmetry.space_group_name_H-M   'P 1'
#
loop_
_entity.id
_entity.type
_entity.pdbx_description
1 polymer ?
#
loop_
_entity_poly.entity_id
_entity_poly.type
_entity_poly.pdbx_seq_one_letter_code
_entity_poly.pdbx_strand_id
1 'polypeptide(L)'
;MALAQPHAHWERPVPRGWQWASLLLPLAVVLALIARMHQADPPPAIDARTDAADNRFGLPVERRRAIYAEIASHHDQWLAYGARFADPWSQHDDYANHVSRHVHYLTGVHGLGHEVLFLIYDEGIRRHWPDPDGKVLPGHWVVLKPRTVED
;
A
#
# COMPACT_ATOMS: atom_id res chain seq x y z
N MET A 1 -4.65 20.76 -65.10
CA MET A 1 -4.81 20.54 -63.64
C MET A 1 -6.05 19.68 -63.45
N ALA A 2 -5.88 18.39 -63.17
CA ALA A 2 -6.98 17.48 -62.88
C ALA A 2 -7.04 17.25 -61.37
N LEU A 3 -8.21 17.50 -60.76
CA LEU A 3 -8.45 17.30 -59.34
C LEU A 3 -8.74 15.81 -59.10
N ALA A 4 -7.90 15.17 -58.28
CA ALA A 4 -8.11 13.79 -57.85
C ALA A 4 -9.38 13.70 -57.00
N GLN A 5 -10.29 12.81 -57.37
CA GLN A 5 -11.50 12.56 -56.58
C GLN A 5 -11.16 11.77 -55.30
N PRO A 6 -11.81 12.09 -54.17
CA PRO A 6 -11.59 11.38 -52.92
C PRO A 6 -12.09 9.93 -53.05
N HIS A 7 -11.22 8.98 -52.72
CA HIS A 7 -11.56 7.58 -52.66
C HIS A 7 -12.72 7.36 -51.69
N ALA A 8 -13.88 6.96 -52.22
CA ALA A 8 -15.02 6.55 -51.42
C ALA A 8 -14.61 5.35 -50.57
N HIS A 9 -14.47 5.57 -49.26
CA HIS A 9 -14.30 4.49 -48.29
C HIS A 9 -15.60 3.68 -48.26
N TRP A 10 -15.58 2.51 -48.89
CA TRP A 10 -16.67 1.54 -48.84
C TRP A 10 -16.69 0.89 -47.46
N GLU A 11 -17.39 1.51 -46.52
CA GLU A 11 -17.74 0.86 -45.26
C GLU A 11 -18.68 -0.30 -45.57
N ARG A 12 -18.13 -1.51 -45.63
CA ARG A 12 -18.95 -2.72 -45.76
C ARG A 12 -19.79 -2.81 -44.49
N PRO A 13 -21.14 -2.89 -44.60
CA PRO A 13 -21.99 -3.01 -43.43
C PRO A 13 -21.60 -4.25 -42.65
N VAL A 14 -21.17 -4.06 -41.40
CA VAL A 14 -20.86 -5.17 -40.51
C VAL A 14 -22.13 -5.99 -40.34
N PRO A 15 -22.10 -7.31 -40.63
CA PRO A 15 -23.28 -8.15 -40.46
C PRO A 15 -23.80 -8.02 -39.03
N ARG A 16 -25.12 -7.85 -38.84
CA ARG A 16 -25.71 -7.70 -37.50
C ARG A 16 -25.28 -8.80 -36.53
N GLY A 17 -25.02 -10.01 -37.02
CA GLY A 17 -24.51 -11.13 -36.21
C GLY A 17 -23.11 -10.89 -35.61
N TRP A 18 -22.25 -10.13 -36.27
CA TRP A 18 -20.92 -9.79 -35.76
C TRP A 18 -20.98 -8.76 -34.62
N GLN A 19 -21.94 -7.83 -34.67
CA GLN A 19 -22.15 -6.85 -33.59
C GLN A 19 -22.59 -7.53 -32.29
N TRP A 20 -23.49 -8.52 -32.38
CA TRP A 20 -23.89 -9.31 -31.21
C TRP A 20 -22.77 -10.20 -30.68
N ALA A 21 -22.00 -10.85 -31.57
CA ALA A 21 -20.87 -11.67 -31.16
C ALA A 21 -19.80 -10.85 -30.39
N SER A 22 -19.51 -9.62 -30.81
CA SER A 22 -18.57 -8.73 -30.11
C SER A 22 -19.02 -8.30 -28.71
N LEU A 23 -20.32 -8.34 -28.41
CA LEU A 23 -20.86 -8.01 -27.09
C LEU A 23 -20.97 -9.24 -26.18
N LEU A 24 -21.38 -10.38 -26.74
CA LEU A 24 -21.64 -11.59 -25.96
C LEU A 24 -20.36 -12.32 -25.56
N LEU A 25 -19.32 -12.29 -26.39
CA LEU A 25 -18.05 -12.96 -26.09
C LEU A 25 -17.34 -12.41 -24.83
N PRO A 26 -17.11 -11.09 -24.66
CA PRO A 26 -16.48 -10.56 -23.45
C PRO A 26 -17.35 -10.79 -22.21
N LEU A 27 -18.67 -10.68 -22.33
CA LEU A 27 -19.59 -10.98 -21.22
C LEU A 27 -19.48 -12.44 -20.77
N ALA A 28 -19.43 -13.39 -21.71
CA ALA A 28 -19.25 -14.81 -21.39
C ALA A 28 -17.89 -15.08 -20.72
N VAL A 29 -16.82 -14.42 -21.16
CA VAL A 29 -15.50 -14.51 -20.51
C VAL A 29 -15.54 -13.98 -19.08
N VAL A 30 -16.15 -12.81 -18.84
CA VAL A 30 -16.28 -12.24 -17.49
C VAL A 30 -17.10 -13.16 -16.59
N LEU A 31 -18.23 -13.67 -17.06
CA LEU A 31 -19.06 -14.60 -16.31
C LEU A 31 -18.33 -15.92 -15.99
N ALA A 32 -17.55 -16.44 -16.93
CA ALA A 32 -16.73 -17.63 -16.71
C ALA A 32 -15.62 -17.38 -15.65
N LEU A 33 -15.00 -16.20 -15.65
CA LEU A 33 -14.03 -15.81 -14.63
C LEU A 33 -14.67 -15.69 -13.25
N ILE A 34 -15.84 -15.04 -13.16
CA ILE A 34 -16.61 -14.91 -11.91
C ILE A 34 -17.02 -16.29 -11.38
N ALA A 35 -17.57 -17.15 -12.24
CA ALA A 35 -17.94 -18.51 -11.87
C ALA A 35 -16.73 -19.32 -11.37
N ARG A 36 -15.57 -19.17 -12.03
CA ARG A 36 -14.32 -19.82 -11.60
C ARG A 36 -13.82 -19.28 -10.27
N MET A 37 -13.94 -17.98 -10.01
CA MET A 37 -13.58 -17.38 -8.71
C MET A 37 -14.50 -17.87 -7.58
N HIS A 38 -15.79 -18.06 -7.85
CA HIS A 38 -16.73 -18.62 -6.86
C HIS A 38 -16.56 -20.13 -6.63
N GLN A 39 -15.99 -20.86 -7.59
CA GLN A 39 -15.67 -22.28 -7.47
C GLN A 39 -14.25 -22.52 -6.93
N ALA A 40 -13.43 -21.48 -6.77
CA ALA A 40 -12.14 -21.63 -6.12
C ALA A 40 -12.38 -22.00 -4.66
N ASP A 41 -11.71 -23.06 -4.19
CA ASP A 41 -11.74 -23.40 -2.78
C ASP A 41 -11.33 -22.18 -1.95
N PRO A 42 -12.01 -21.90 -0.83
CA PRO A 42 -11.61 -20.81 0.05
C PRO A 42 -10.12 -21.00 0.41
N PRO A 43 -9.34 -19.91 0.49
CA PRO A 43 -7.96 -20.03 0.91
C PRO A 43 -7.92 -20.80 2.24
N PRO A 44 -6.95 -21.70 2.43
CA PRO A 44 -6.86 -22.49 3.65
C PRO A 44 -6.90 -21.54 4.84
N ALA A 45 -7.68 -21.91 5.86
CA ALA A 45 -7.73 -21.15 7.10
C ALA A 45 -6.29 -20.96 7.59
N ILE A 46 -5.91 -19.71 7.86
CA ILE A 46 -4.62 -19.41 8.47
C ILE A 46 -4.59 -20.20 9.78
N ASP A 47 -3.65 -21.14 9.90
CA ASP A 47 -3.54 -21.96 11.10
C ASP A 47 -3.29 -20.99 12.28
N ALA A 48 -4.19 -21.00 13.25
CA ALA A 48 -4.11 -20.15 14.44
C ALA A 48 -2.79 -20.37 15.21
N ARG A 49 -2.10 -21.49 14.98
CA ARG A 49 -0.74 -21.73 15.50
C ARG A 49 0.34 -20.94 14.76
N THR A 50 0.17 -20.71 13.45
CA THR A 50 1.07 -19.87 12.65
C THR A 50 0.85 -18.39 12.96
N ASP A 51 -0.39 -18.00 13.28
CA ASP A 51 -0.75 -16.64 13.71
C ASP A 51 -0.76 -16.47 15.24
N ALA A 52 -0.17 -17.44 15.97
CA ALA A 52 0.07 -17.29 17.40
C ALA A 52 0.89 -16.01 17.62
N ALA A 53 0.61 -15.29 18.71
CA ALA A 53 1.21 -13.98 19.00
C ALA A 53 2.74 -13.97 18.84
N ASP A 54 3.38 -15.12 19.05
CA ASP A 54 4.82 -15.28 18.97
C ASP A 54 5.35 -15.36 17.54
N ASN A 55 4.59 -15.81 16.53
CA ASN A 55 5.08 -16.02 15.15
C ASN A 55 4.29 -15.30 14.05
N ARG A 56 3.63 -14.19 14.39
CA ARG A 56 2.87 -13.37 13.43
C ARG A 56 3.74 -12.94 12.24
N PHE A 57 3.15 -12.97 11.04
CA PHE A 57 3.84 -12.70 9.76
C PHE A 57 5.00 -13.66 9.44
N GLY A 58 5.03 -14.83 10.09
CA GLY A 58 6.14 -15.79 9.98
C GLY A 58 7.43 -15.31 10.64
N LEU A 59 7.34 -14.39 11.62
CA LEU A 59 8.48 -13.83 12.32
C LEU A 59 8.30 -13.94 13.84
N PRO A 60 9.35 -14.27 14.59
CA PRO A 60 9.32 -14.24 16.05
C PRO A 60 9.12 -12.81 16.58
N VAL A 61 8.43 -12.65 17.71
CA VAL A 61 8.09 -11.33 18.29
C VAL A 61 9.33 -10.46 18.54
N GLU A 62 10.46 -11.05 18.91
CA GLU A 62 11.72 -10.37 19.13
C GLU A 62 12.23 -9.70 17.86
N ARG A 63 12.11 -10.39 16.71
CA ARG A 63 12.50 -9.84 15.41
C ARG A 63 11.55 -8.73 14.98
N ARG A 64 10.24 -8.87 15.24
CA ARG A 64 9.27 -7.81 14.96
C ARG A 64 9.53 -6.57 15.81
N ARG A 65 9.84 -6.73 17.09
CA ARG A 65 10.24 -5.64 17.99
C ARG A 65 11.51 -4.94 17.53
N ALA A 66 12.51 -5.69 17.08
CA ALA A 66 13.74 -5.11 16.54
C ALA A 66 13.48 -4.26 15.29
N ILE A 67 12.67 -4.77 14.35
CA ILE A 67 12.26 -4.03 13.14
C ILE A 67 11.45 -2.79 13.51
N TYR A 68 10.49 -2.92 14.44
CA TYR A 68 9.73 -1.76 14.93
C TYR A 68 10.66 -0.71 15.54
N ALA A 69 11.59 -1.11 16.40
CA ALA A 69 12.53 -0.19 17.05
C ALA A 69 13.43 0.53 16.04
N GLU A 70 13.85 -0.16 14.98
CA GLU A 70 14.61 0.43 13.87
C GLU A 70 13.79 1.54 13.17
N ILE A 71 12.54 1.27 12.82
CA ILE A 71 11.65 2.28 12.22
C ILE A 71 11.36 3.42 13.21
N ALA A 72 11.02 3.09 14.46
CA ALA A 72 10.64 4.04 15.49
C ALA A 72 11.77 5.00 15.88
N SER A 73 13.03 4.55 15.80
CA SER A 73 14.20 5.38 16.12
C SER A 73 14.34 6.66 15.29
N HIS A 74 13.67 6.71 14.14
CA HIS A 74 13.68 7.88 13.25
C HIS A 74 12.42 8.76 13.37
N HIS A 75 11.48 8.39 14.24
CA HIS A 75 10.17 9.05 14.33
C HIS A 75 10.29 10.56 14.61
N ASP A 76 11.04 10.93 15.65
CA ASP A 76 11.25 12.33 16.04
C ASP A 76 11.90 13.15 14.92
N GLN A 77 12.83 12.55 14.16
CA GLN A 77 13.47 13.18 13.01
C GLN A 77 12.45 13.45 11.88
N TRP A 78 11.57 12.50 11.59
CA TRP A 78 10.54 12.66 10.56
C TRP A 78 9.46 13.66 10.96
N LEU A 79 9.10 13.72 12.25
CA LEU A 79 8.26 14.79 12.76
C LEU A 79 8.94 16.15 12.58
N ALA A 80 10.24 16.27 12.88
CA ALA A 80 10.98 17.51 12.68
C ALA A 80 11.00 17.95 11.21
N TYR A 81 11.04 17.02 10.25
CA TYR A 81 10.88 17.34 8.83
C TYR A 81 9.49 17.85 8.51
N GLY A 82 8.44 17.20 9.01
CA GLY A 82 7.06 17.66 8.83
C GLY A 82 6.82 19.05 9.42
N ALA A 83 7.37 19.37 10.59
CA ALA A 83 7.18 20.63 11.31
C ALA A 83 7.60 21.90 10.55
N ARG A 84 8.30 21.76 9.41
CA ARG A 84 8.62 22.88 8.51
C ARG A 84 7.41 23.41 7.74
N PHE A 85 6.33 22.63 7.63
CA PHE A 85 5.11 23.04 6.95
C PHE A 85 4.13 23.70 7.93
N ALA A 86 3.47 24.76 7.48
CA ALA A 86 2.44 25.44 8.27
C ALA A 86 1.10 24.67 8.28
N ASP A 87 0.77 24.04 7.17
CA ASP A 87 -0.47 23.28 6.98
C ASP A 87 -0.35 21.86 7.57
N PRO A 88 -1.26 21.43 8.47
CA PRO A 88 -1.19 20.11 9.11
C PRO A 88 -1.20 18.93 8.13
N TRP A 89 -1.93 19.02 7.00
CA TRP A 89 -1.95 17.95 6.01
C TRP A 89 -0.59 17.80 5.34
N SER A 90 0.03 18.92 4.97
CA SER A 90 1.38 18.95 4.41
C SER A 90 2.44 18.41 5.39
N GLN A 91 2.30 18.67 6.70
CA GLN A 91 3.16 18.07 7.72
C GLN A 91 3.04 16.54 7.74
N HIS A 92 1.80 16.03 7.68
CA HIS A 92 1.53 14.60 7.71
C HIS A 92 2.02 13.91 6.44
N ASP A 93 1.78 14.49 5.27
CA ASP A 93 2.21 13.93 3.98
C ASP A 93 3.74 13.80 3.92
N ASP A 94 4.48 14.81 4.39
CA ASP A 94 5.94 14.75 4.43
C ASP A 94 6.45 13.68 5.42
N TYR A 95 5.85 13.62 6.61
CA TYR A 95 6.13 12.56 7.58
C TYR A 95 5.87 11.16 6.98
N ALA A 96 4.70 10.96 6.38
CA ALA A 96 4.30 9.68 5.78
C ALA A 96 5.21 9.28 4.61
N ASN A 97 5.63 10.25 3.80
CA ASN A 97 6.61 10.04 2.74
C ASN A 97 7.96 9.57 3.30
N HIS A 98 8.45 10.19 4.38
CA HIS A 98 9.69 9.77 5.03
C HIS A 98 9.61 8.35 5.63
N VAL A 99 8.51 8.04 6.32
CA VAL A 99 8.23 6.68 6.81
C VAL A 99 8.22 5.70 5.64
N SER A 100 7.44 5.97 4.59
CA SER A 100 7.30 5.06 3.45
C SER A 100 8.63 4.81 2.73
N ARG A 101 9.44 5.84 2.53
CA ARG A 101 10.78 5.67 1.93
C ARG A 101 11.71 4.82 2.79
N HIS A 102 11.66 4.98 4.10
CA HIS A 102 12.48 4.19 5.01
C HIS A 102 12.00 2.73 5.07
N VAL A 103 10.69 2.49 5.18
CA VAL A 103 10.10 1.15 5.14
C VAL A 103 10.44 0.47 3.80
N HIS A 104 10.39 1.19 2.68
CA HIS A 104 10.81 0.65 1.39
C HIS A 104 12.29 0.24 1.37
N TYR A 105 13.19 1.06 1.92
CA TYR A 105 14.61 0.68 2.07
C TYR A 105 14.78 -0.60 2.89
N LEU A 106 14.02 -0.73 3.99
CA LEU A 106 14.07 -1.90 4.86
C LEU A 106 13.58 -3.20 4.20
N THR A 107 12.81 -3.14 3.11
CA THR A 107 12.44 -4.35 2.33
C THR A 107 13.67 -5.09 1.83
N GLY A 108 14.67 -4.36 1.32
CA GLY A 108 15.93 -4.93 0.85
C GLY A 108 16.83 -5.42 1.98
N VAL A 109 16.79 -4.74 3.14
CA VAL A 109 17.59 -5.11 4.32
C VAL A 109 17.08 -6.40 4.97
N HIS A 110 15.77 -6.50 5.18
CA HIS A 110 15.16 -7.60 5.92
C HIS A 110 14.64 -8.74 5.04
N GLY A 111 14.58 -8.54 3.71
CA GLY A 111 14.00 -9.49 2.77
C GLY A 111 12.49 -9.69 2.99
N LEU A 112 11.80 -8.67 3.50
CA LEU A 112 10.38 -8.71 3.83
C LEU A 112 9.58 -7.84 2.85
N GLY A 113 8.33 -8.26 2.61
CA GLY A 113 7.38 -7.44 1.86
C GLY A 113 7.12 -6.11 2.56
N HIS A 114 6.90 -5.07 1.75
CA HIS A 114 6.61 -3.72 2.23
C HIS A 114 5.40 -3.68 3.18
N GLU A 115 4.37 -4.47 2.87
CA GLU A 115 3.16 -4.62 3.66
C GLU A 115 3.45 -5.23 5.04
N VAL A 116 4.32 -6.24 5.10
CA VAL A 116 4.70 -6.89 6.37
C VAL A 116 5.41 -5.90 7.29
N LEU A 117 6.32 -5.09 6.76
CA LEU A 117 7.03 -4.08 7.54
C LEU A 117 6.08 -3.01 8.09
N PHE A 118 5.11 -2.55 7.29
CA PHE A 118 4.07 -1.64 7.79
C PHE A 118 3.17 -2.27 8.85
N LEU A 119 2.80 -3.54 8.69
CA LEU A 119 2.02 -4.27 9.68
C LEU A 119 2.79 -4.47 11.00
N ILE A 120 4.10 -4.69 10.93
CA ILE A 120 4.98 -4.74 12.11
C ILE A 120 5.03 -3.36 12.79
N TYR A 121 5.17 -2.29 12.02
CA TYR A 121 5.20 -0.92 12.54
C TYR A 121 3.89 -0.57 13.26
N ASP A 122 2.75 -0.84 12.62
CA ASP A 122 1.41 -0.65 13.19
C ASP A 122 1.16 -1.56 14.41
N GLU A 123 1.62 -2.82 14.38
CA GLU A 123 1.57 -3.71 15.54
C GLU A 123 2.31 -3.09 16.74
N GLY A 124 3.52 -2.57 16.54
CA GLY A 124 4.30 -1.95 17.60
C GLY A 124 3.62 -0.73 18.22
N ILE A 125 3.00 0.12 17.39
CA ILE A 125 2.20 1.26 17.86
C ILE A 125 1.01 0.77 18.71
N ARG A 126 0.20 -0.17 18.19
CA ARG A 126 -0.98 -0.70 18.90
C ARG A 126 -0.63 -1.45 20.19
N ARG A 127 0.55 -2.09 20.22
CA ARG A 127 1.06 -2.84 21.38
C ARG A 127 1.89 -1.97 22.32
N HIS A 128 2.05 -0.68 22.04
CA HIS A 128 2.85 0.26 22.83
C HIS A 128 4.29 -0.24 23.03
N TRP A 129 4.91 -0.81 22.00
CA TRP A 129 6.32 -1.19 22.07
C TRP A 129 7.18 0.07 22.22
N PRO A 130 8.18 0.05 23.12
CA PRO A 130 9.09 1.17 23.25
C PRO A 130 10.01 1.27 22.04
N ASP A 131 10.35 2.50 21.65
CA ASP A 131 11.47 2.79 20.76
C ASP A 131 12.82 2.54 21.50
N PRO A 132 13.98 2.71 20.83
CA PRO A 132 15.27 2.54 21.49
C PRO A 132 15.54 3.47 22.69
N ASP A 133 14.87 4.61 22.76
CA ASP A 133 14.96 5.56 23.87
C ASP A 133 13.96 5.26 25.00
N GLY A 134 13.17 4.19 24.87
CA GLY A 134 12.14 3.80 25.83
C GLY A 134 10.81 4.56 25.69
N LYS A 135 10.66 5.43 24.68
CA LYS A 135 9.42 6.17 24.43
C LYS A 135 8.43 5.30 23.67
N VAL A 136 7.14 5.53 23.91
CA VAL A 136 6.06 4.88 23.18
C VAL A 136 5.52 5.85 22.15
N LEU A 137 5.49 5.43 20.88
CA LEU A 137 4.92 6.24 19.82
C LEU A 137 3.40 6.39 20.02
N PRO A 138 2.84 7.58 19.74
CA PRO A 138 1.41 7.81 19.88
C PRO A 138 0.63 7.00 18.84
N GLY A 139 -0.46 6.35 19.27
CA GLY A 139 -1.39 5.63 18.38
C GLY A 139 -2.32 6.52 17.55
N HIS A 140 -2.12 7.83 17.59
CA HIS A 140 -2.90 8.83 16.87
C HIS A 140 -1.96 9.84 16.22
N TRP A 141 -2.47 10.52 15.20
CA TRP A 141 -1.73 11.58 14.54
C TRP A 141 -1.49 12.77 15.49
N VAL A 142 -0.24 13.23 15.56
CA VAL A 142 0.16 14.42 16.32
C VAL A 142 0.25 15.60 15.36
N VAL A 143 -0.59 16.61 15.56
CA VAL A 143 -0.47 17.89 14.85
C VAL A 143 0.76 18.62 15.38
N LEU A 144 1.69 18.96 14.51
CA LEU A 144 2.92 19.65 14.89
C LEU A 144 2.68 21.16 14.87
N LYS A 145 3.21 21.86 15.87
CA LYS A 145 3.27 23.32 15.81
C LYS A 145 4.28 23.70 14.71
N PRO A 146 3.91 24.54 13.73
CA PRO A 146 4.86 25.00 12.72
C PRO A 146 6.05 25.68 13.39
N ARG A 147 7.26 25.44 12.88
CA ARG A 147 8.45 26.16 13.34
C ARG A 147 8.31 27.64 12.99
N THR A 148 8.12 28.51 13.98
CA THR A 148 8.21 29.96 13.79
C THR A 148 9.66 30.32 13.49
N VAL A 149 9.89 31.16 12.46
CA VAL A 149 11.23 31.53 11.96
C VAL A 149 12.04 32.39 12.96
N GLU A 150 11.55 32.56 14.18
CA GLU A 150 12.13 33.43 15.21
C GLU A 150 13.08 32.70 16.19
N ASP A 151 13.28 31.39 16.05
CA ASP A 151 14.20 30.57 16.88
C ASP A 151 15.40 29.98 16.09
#